data_AF-A0A353LZW9-F1
#
_entry.id   AF-A0A353LZW9-F1
#
_cell.length_a   1.000
_cell.length_b   1.000
_cell.length_c   1.000
_cell.angle_alpha   90.00
_cell.angle_beta   90.00
_cell.angle_gamma   90.00
#
_symmetry.space_group_name_H-M   'P 1'
#
loop_
_entity.id
_entity.type
_entity.pdbx_description
1 polymer ?
#
loop_
_entity_poly.entity_id
_entity_poly.type
_entity_poly.pdbx_seq_one_letter_code
_entity_poly.pdbx_strand_id
1 'polypeptide(L)'
;MMINRIGRSFHRTDRKDEHHATRRSNMDRITRIREQLHGEGADVFLVSNPVNRRYLTGFTGSAGLVWISSTRQAIMTDFRYFEQVKAQCP
;
A
#
# COMPACT_ATOMS: atom_id res chain seq x y z
N MET A 1 -8.97 2.05 41.72
CA MET A 1 -7.89 2.16 40.71
C MET A 1 -7.06 0.89 40.76
N MET A 2 -7.32 -0.05 39.85
CA MET A 2 -6.38 -1.05 39.29
C MET A 2 -7.19 -1.96 38.36
N ILE A 3 -6.59 -2.24 37.21
CA ILE A 3 -7.25 -2.49 35.92
C ILE A 3 -7.28 -3.99 35.64
N ASN A 4 -8.45 -4.45 35.23
CA ASN A 4 -8.75 -5.81 34.80
C ASN A 4 -8.00 -6.14 33.50
N ARG A 5 -7.15 -7.19 33.49
CA ARG A 5 -6.52 -7.71 32.26
C ARG A 5 -6.94 -9.17 32.06
N ILE A 6 -8.14 -9.34 31.53
CA ILE A 6 -8.68 -10.64 31.11
C ILE A 6 -8.02 -11.03 29.79
N GLY A 7 -7.47 -12.24 29.75
CA GLY A 7 -6.82 -12.80 28.58
C GLY A 7 -7.77 -13.03 27.41
N ARG A 8 -7.21 -12.96 26.20
CA ARG A 8 -7.70 -13.76 25.08
C ARG A 8 -6.51 -14.41 24.39
N SER A 9 -6.61 -15.73 24.37
CA SER A 9 -5.70 -16.71 23.84
C SER A 9 -5.41 -16.43 22.36
N PHE A 10 -4.15 -16.17 22.04
CA PHE A 10 -3.66 -16.15 20.67
C PHE A 10 -3.53 -17.61 20.24
N HIS A 11 -4.55 -18.13 19.55
CA HIS A 11 -4.52 -19.48 19.03
C HIS A 11 -3.44 -19.62 17.96
N ARG A 12 -2.55 -20.56 18.25
CA ARG A 12 -1.40 -20.98 17.46
C ARG A 12 -1.86 -22.13 16.56
N THR A 13 -2.16 -21.82 15.31
CA THR A 13 -2.33 -22.72 14.14
C THR A 13 -2.28 -21.77 12.94
N ASP A 14 -1.25 -21.71 12.11
CA ASP A 14 -0.62 -22.81 11.39
C ASP A 14 0.91 -22.65 11.30
N ARG A 15 1.63 -23.74 11.57
CA ARG A 15 3.07 -23.88 11.30
C ARG A 15 3.26 -24.52 9.93
N LYS A 16 3.06 -23.80 8.84
CA LYS A 16 3.68 -24.05 7.53
C LYS A 16 3.55 -22.74 6.77
N ASP A 17 4.63 -21.96 6.65
CA ASP A 17 4.87 -20.92 5.61
C ASP A 17 6.06 -20.00 6.00
N GLU A 18 7.16 -20.57 6.53
CA GLU A 18 8.29 -19.77 7.06
C GLU A 18 9.40 -19.44 6.03
N HIS A 19 9.16 -19.54 4.72
CA HIS A 19 10.19 -19.25 3.70
C HIS A 19 9.86 -18.21 2.61
N HIS A 20 8.78 -17.42 2.71
CA HIS A 20 8.41 -16.41 1.71
C HIS A 20 8.20 -14.96 2.23
N ALA A 21 8.56 -14.65 3.48
CA ALA A 21 8.19 -13.39 4.15
C ALA A 21 8.79 -12.08 3.59
N THR A 22 9.59 -12.08 2.52
CA THR A 22 10.35 -10.89 2.06
C THR A 22 9.89 -10.28 0.73
N ARG A 23 8.87 -10.81 0.03
CA ARG A 23 8.34 -10.13 -1.18
C ARG A 23 6.82 -10.17 -1.26
N ARG A 24 6.15 -9.31 -0.47
CA ARG A 24 4.72 -9.03 -0.66
C ARG A 24 4.51 -8.26 -1.97
N SER A 25 3.51 -8.67 -2.75
CA SER A 25 3.19 -8.07 -4.06
C SER A 25 2.65 -6.65 -3.91
N ASN A 26 2.66 -5.85 -4.98
CA ASN A 26 2.08 -4.51 -4.94
C ASN A 26 0.56 -4.54 -4.70
N MET A 27 -0.14 -5.57 -5.22
CA MET A 27 -1.58 -5.72 -5.03
C MET A 27 -1.93 -5.88 -3.54
N ASP A 28 -1.16 -6.67 -2.81
CA ASP A 28 -1.35 -6.85 -1.36
C ASP A 28 -1.21 -5.52 -0.59
N ARG A 29 -0.36 -4.61 -1.08
CA ARG A 29 -0.15 -3.30 -0.45
C ARG A 29 -1.33 -2.37 -0.68
N ILE A 30 -1.84 -2.33 -1.91
CA ILE A 30 -3.02 -1.52 -2.27
C ILE A 30 -4.26 -1.97 -1.50
N THR A 31 -4.48 -3.28 -1.38
CA THR A 31 -5.61 -3.83 -0.61
C THR A 31 -5.59 -3.33 0.83
N ARG A 32 -4.44 -3.40 1.50
CA ARG A 32 -4.30 -2.92 2.88
C ARG A 32 -4.51 -1.41 3.01
N ILE A 33 -4.07 -0.62 2.03
CA ILE A 33 -4.36 0.83 2.02
C ILE A 33 -5.87 1.08 1.94
N ARG A 34 -6.60 0.33 1.10
CA ARG A 34 -8.06 0.46 0.97
C ARG A 34 -8.80 0.06 2.25
N GLU A 35 -8.36 -1.00 2.91
CA GLU A 35 -8.92 -1.40 4.22
C GLU A 35 -8.77 -0.29 5.26
N GLN A 36 -7.60 0.37 5.31
CA GLN A 36 -7.36 1.49 6.21
C GLN A 36 -8.21 2.72 5.84
N LEU A 37 -8.30 3.07 4.55
CA LEU A 37 -9.16 4.16 4.08
C LEU A 37 -10.61 3.97 4.51
N HIS A 38 -11.14 2.76 4.37
CA HIS A 38 -12.50 2.44 4.82
C HIS A 38 -12.64 2.55 6.35
N GLY A 39 -11.64 2.09 7.10
CA GLY A 39 -11.62 2.20 8.57
C GLY A 39 -11.56 3.64 9.08
N GLU A 40 -10.91 4.54 8.33
CA GLU A 40 -10.77 5.95 8.66
C GLU A 40 -11.90 6.83 8.08
N GLY A 41 -12.79 6.27 7.25
CA GLY A 41 -13.83 7.04 6.55
C GLY A 41 -13.27 8.03 5.53
N ALA A 42 -12.09 7.74 4.99
CA ALA A 42 -11.40 8.59 4.03
C ALA A 42 -11.61 8.09 2.59
N ASP A 43 -11.83 9.02 1.66
CA ASP A 43 -12.11 8.67 0.26
C ASP A 43 -10.87 8.28 -0.53
N VAL A 44 -9.74 8.92 -0.20
CA VAL A 44 -8.54 8.94 -1.05
C VAL A 44 -7.26 8.99 -0.21
N PHE A 45 -6.28 8.21 -0.62
CA PHE A 45 -4.90 8.29 -0.17
C PHE A 45 -4.00 8.90 -1.27
N LEU A 46 -3.27 9.97 -0.91
CA LEU A 46 -2.34 10.67 -1.81
C LEU A 46 -0.90 10.47 -1.35
N VAL A 47 -0.02 10.10 -2.29
CA VAL A 47 1.41 9.86 -2.00
C VAL A 47 2.29 10.67 -2.94
N SER A 48 2.91 11.72 -2.40
CA SER A 48 3.88 12.57 -3.10
C SER A 48 5.34 12.19 -2.81
N ASN A 49 5.59 11.51 -1.68
CA ASN A 49 6.93 11.11 -1.28
C ASN A 49 7.54 10.14 -2.33
N PRO A 50 8.74 10.42 -2.85
CA PRO A 50 9.34 9.65 -3.94
C PRO A 50 9.65 8.19 -3.56
N VAL A 51 10.05 7.94 -2.31
CA VAL A 51 10.34 6.59 -1.81
C VAL A 51 9.04 5.79 -1.73
N ASN A 52 7.99 6.36 -1.15
CA ASN A 52 6.71 5.67 -1.02
C ASN A 52 6.03 5.48 -2.38
N ARG A 53 6.13 6.46 -3.29
CA ARG A 53 5.68 6.33 -4.67
C ARG A 53 6.37 5.16 -5.36
N ARG A 54 7.70 5.10 -5.33
CA ARG A 54 8.46 3.99 -5.93
C ARG A 54 8.11 2.65 -5.28
N TYR A 55 7.92 2.63 -3.96
CA TYR A 55 7.52 1.44 -3.23
C TYR A 55 6.14 0.92 -3.66
N LEU A 56 5.19 1.82 -3.96
CA LEU A 56 3.82 1.44 -4.35
C LEU A 56 3.69 1.12 -5.83
N THR A 57 4.38 1.86 -6.70
CA THR A 57 4.16 1.79 -8.15
C THR A 57 5.33 1.24 -8.93
N GLY A 58 6.54 1.22 -8.36
CA GLY A 58 7.78 0.95 -9.10
C GLY A 58 8.31 2.16 -9.90
N PHE A 59 7.54 3.26 -9.97
CA PHE A 59 7.93 4.45 -10.73
C PHE A 59 9.16 5.14 -10.14
N THR A 60 10.15 5.38 -11.00
CA THR A 60 11.44 5.96 -10.63
C THR A 60 11.62 7.42 -11.04
N GLY A 61 10.66 8.01 -11.77
CA GLY A 61 10.72 9.42 -12.14
C GLY A 61 10.61 10.34 -10.92
N SER A 62 11.10 11.57 -11.03
CA SER A 62 11.23 12.50 -9.90
C SER A 62 9.93 13.22 -9.56
N ALA A 63 9.13 13.57 -10.55
CA ALA A 63 7.85 14.26 -10.39
C ALA A 63 6.69 13.27 -10.51
N GLY A 64 5.89 13.12 -9.45
CA GLY A 64 4.64 12.36 -9.54
C GLY A 64 3.89 12.22 -8.22
N LEU A 65 2.58 12.00 -8.33
CA LEU A 65 1.64 11.82 -7.23
C LEU A 65 0.88 10.51 -7.45
N VAL A 66 0.88 9.63 -6.45
CA VAL A 66 0.03 8.43 -6.47
C VAL A 66 -1.31 8.78 -5.87
N TRP A 67 -2.38 8.35 -6.54
CA TRP A 67 -3.75 8.48 -6.09
C TRP A 67 -4.35 7.08 -5.93
N ILE A 68 -4.83 6.76 -4.74
CA ILE A 68 -5.50 5.48 -4.44
C ILE A 68 -6.85 5.81 -3.80
N SER A 69 -7.92 5.29 -4.39
CA SER A 69 -9.26 5.29 -3.82
C SER A 69 -9.77 3.85 -3.67
N SER A 70 -10.99 3.72 -3.15
CA SER A 70 -11.70 2.43 -3.10
C SER A 70 -11.86 1.77 -4.47
N THR A 71 -12.05 2.57 -5.52
CA THR A 71 -12.40 2.08 -6.87
C THR A 71 -11.28 2.23 -7.89
N ARG A 72 -10.32 3.14 -7.66
CA ARG A 72 -9.30 3.49 -8.66
C ARG A 72 -7.93 3.64 -8.03
N GLN A 73 -6.92 3.46 -8.88
CA GLN A 73 -5.55 3.83 -8.60
C GLN A 73 -4.99 4.53 -9.83
N ALA A 74 -4.20 5.58 -9.63
CA ALA A 74 -3.53 6.28 -10.72
C ALA A 74 -2.21 6.88 -10.25
N ILE A 75 -1.33 7.16 -11.21
CA ILE A 75 -0.17 8.01 -11.03
C ILE A 75 -0.32 9.23 -11.91
N MET A 76 -0.24 10.41 -11.30
CA MET A 76 -0.20 11.69 -11.99
C MET A 76 1.26 12.11 -12.10
N THR A 77 1.70 12.50 -13.29
CA THR A 77 3.07 12.92 -13.54
C THR A 77 3.09 14.02 -14.60
N ASP A 78 4.22 14.71 -14.70
CA ASP A 78 4.55 15.57 -15.82
C ASP A 78 4.71 14.76 -17.12
N PHE A 79 4.38 15.36 -18.27
CA PHE A 79 4.37 14.71 -19.59
C PHE A 79 5.72 14.09 -19.96
N ARG A 80 6.83 14.60 -19.43
CA ARG A 80 8.19 14.06 -19.67
C ARG A 80 8.33 12.60 -19.28
N TYR A 81 7.50 12.11 -18.37
CA TYR A 81 7.58 10.75 -17.83
C TYR A 81 6.50 9.81 -18.38
N PHE A 82 5.72 10.21 -19.39
CA PHE A 82 4.57 9.43 -19.86
C PHE A 82 4.96 8.02 -20.33
N GLU A 83 5.98 7.90 -21.19
CA GLU A 83 6.47 6.60 -21.67
C GLU A 83 7.10 5.77 -20.55
N GLN A 84 7.80 6.43 -19.61
CA GLN A 84 8.37 5.75 -18.46
C GLN A 84 7.30 5.17 -17.52
N VAL A 85 6.20 5.89 -17.29
CA VAL A 85 5.07 5.40 -16.49
C VAL A 85 4.44 4.18 -17.14
N LYS A 86 4.18 4.21 -18.46
CA LYS A 86 3.64 3.05 -19.18
C LYS A 86 4.52 1.81 -19.03
N ALA A 87 5.85 2.00 -19.05
CA ALA A 87 6.80 0.90 -18.94
C ALA A 87 6.96 0.37 -17.50
N GLN A 88 6.84 1.23 -16.48
CA GLN A 88 7.13 0.89 -15.08
C GLN A 88 5.88 0.56 -14.25
N CYS A 89 4.71 1.04 -14.68
CA CYS A 89 3.43 0.92 -13.96
C CYS A 89 2.33 0.37 -14.90
N PRO A 90 2.38 -0.91 -15.28
CA PRO A 90 1.34 -1.53 -16.10
C PRO A 90 0.01 -1.72 -15.34
#